data_AF-A0A9D7SQU6-F1
#
_entry.id   AF-A0A9D7SQU6-F1
#
_cell.length_a   1.000
_cell.length_b   1.000
_cell.length_c   1.000
_cell.angle_alpha   90.00
_cell.angle_beta   90.00
_cell.angle_gamma   90.00
#
_symmetry.space_group_name_H-M   'P 1'
#
loop_
_entity.id
_entity.type
_entity.pdbx_description
1 polymer ?
#
loop_
_entity_poly.entity_id
_entity_poly.type
_entity_poly.pdbx_seq_one_letter_code
_entity_poly.pdbx_strand_id
1 'polypeptide(L)'
;MHAAFAEALLSPESDHPPGLRTWNGSDPGPRFAVYRNNLVVSLVDALADTYPVVQEMVGVEFFRAMAREFVRLQPPSSPVLAHYGAGFAEFIAAFPPAASLPYLPDLARLEMMRVEVYHAADDAPAMRVLHSRHAVASLWSAHQVDDVDAALAQVDPAVAEIALVLRNGLDVLVMRIGEVP
;
A
#
# COMPACT_ATOMS: atom_id res chain seq x y z
N MET A 1 -14.69 -17.11 20.73
CA MET A 1 -13.33 -17.68 20.78
C MET A 1 -12.49 -17.24 19.59
N HIS A 2 -12.93 -17.41 18.34
CA HIS A 2 -12.19 -16.93 17.15
C HIS A 2 -12.08 -15.40 17.03
N ALA A 3 -13.15 -14.65 17.35
CA ALA A 3 -13.13 -13.18 17.28
C ALA A 3 -12.15 -12.54 18.28
N ALA A 4 -12.16 -12.98 19.54
CA ALA A 4 -11.23 -12.50 20.57
C ALA A 4 -9.76 -12.82 20.26
N PHE A 5 -9.49 -13.92 19.53
CA PHE A 5 -8.15 -14.25 19.05
C PHE A 5 -7.70 -13.31 17.94
N ALA A 6 -8.55 -13.07 16.93
CA ALA A 6 -8.25 -12.13 15.85
C ALA A 6 -8.06 -10.69 16.38
N GLU A 7 -8.91 -10.25 17.30
CA GLU A 7 -8.83 -8.93 17.94
C GLU A 7 -7.54 -8.76 18.75
N ALA A 8 -7.15 -9.77 19.53
CA ALA A 8 -5.91 -9.75 20.29
C ALA A 8 -4.66 -9.77 19.39
N LEU A 9 -4.74 -10.32 18.18
CA LEU A 9 -3.64 -10.26 17.21
C LEU A 9 -3.46 -8.88 16.61
N LEU A 10 -4.56 -8.15 16.41
CA LEU A 10 -4.59 -6.82 15.81
C LEU A 10 -4.29 -5.71 16.82
N SER A 11 -4.35 -6.02 18.12
CA SER A 11 -4.05 -5.09 19.22
C SER A 11 -2.61 -5.29 19.71
N PRO A 12 -1.68 -4.35 19.44
CA PRO A 12 -0.26 -4.51 19.77
C PRO A 12 0.00 -4.66 21.28
N GLU A 13 -0.79 -3.96 22.10
CA GLU A 13 -0.65 -3.87 23.55
C GLU A 13 -1.46 -4.92 24.33
N SER A 14 -2.27 -5.74 23.65
CA SER A 14 -3.10 -6.72 24.33
C SER A 14 -2.32 -7.98 24.70
N ASP A 15 -2.62 -8.53 25.87
CA ASP A 15 -2.20 -9.89 26.22
C ASP A 15 -2.87 -10.93 25.30
N HIS A 16 -2.29 -12.11 25.25
CA HIS A 16 -2.90 -13.24 24.56
C HIS A 16 -4.26 -13.59 25.20
N PRO A 17 -5.27 -14.03 24.41
CA PRO A 17 -6.58 -14.29 24.96
C PRO A 17 -6.55 -15.47 25.95
N PRO A 18 -7.35 -15.40 27.04
CA PRO A 18 -7.36 -16.45 28.05
C PRO A 18 -7.86 -17.78 27.45
N GLY A 19 -7.27 -18.89 27.92
CA GLY A 19 -7.62 -20.23 27.45
C GLY A 19 -6.86 -20.70 26.20
N LEU A 20 -5.86 -19.95 25.73
CA LEU A 20 -4.93 -20.43 24.70
C LEU A 20 -4.17 -21.65 25.24
N ARG A 21 -4.19 -22.75 24.49
CA ARG A 21 -3.47 -23.98 24.84
C ARG A 21 -2.44 -24.30 23.79
N THR A 22 -1.25 -24.66 24.23
CA THR A 22 -0.21 -25.21 23.37
C THR A 22 -0.29 -26.74 23.43
N TRP A 23 0.01 -27.39 22.30
CA TRP A 23 -0.06 -28.85 22.21
C TRP A 23 0.97 -29.55 23.12
N ASN A 24 2.04 -28.86 23.50
CA ASN A 24 3.13 -29.37 24.33
C ASN A 24 3.12 -28.80 25.77
N GLY A 25 2.09 -28.04 26.15
CA GLY A 25 1.95 -27.45 27.49
C GLY A 25 2.90 -26.28 27.80
N SER A 26 3.65 -25.77 26.83
CA SER A 26 4.47 -24.56 27.00
C SER A 26 3.61 -23.31 27.16
N ASP A 27 4.20 -22.23 27.71
CA ASP A 27 3.55 -20.92 27.77
C ASP A 27 3.05 -20.49 26.37
N PRO A 28 1.75 -20.20 26.19
CA PRO A 28 1.19 -19.70 24.94
C PRO A 28 1.67 -18.29 24.57
N GLY A 29 2.09 -17.47 25.53
CA GLY A 29 2.50 -16.07 25.32
C GLY A 29 3.56 -15.90 24.23
N PRO A 30 4.73 -16.57 24.31
CA PRO A 30 5.77 -16.50 23.29
C PRO A 30 5.30 -16.93 21.89
N ARG A 31 4.45 -17.95 21.79
CA ARG A 31 3.91 -18.42 20.49
C ARG A 31 2.92 -17.42 19.90
N PHE A 32 2.11 -16.80 20.74
CA PHE A 32 1.18 -15.76 20.32
C PHE A 32 1.93 -14.53 19.82
N ALA A 33 3.00 -14.12 20.49
CA ALA A 33 3.88 -13.05 20.03
C ALA A 33 4.51 -13.35 18.65
N VAL A 34 4.97 -14.59 18.41
CA VAL A 34 5.47 -15.01 17.09
C VAL A 34 4.37 -14.90 16.02
N TYR A 35 3.15 -15.32 16.32
CA TYR A 35 2.03 -15.20 15.37
C TYR A 35 1.72 -13.74 15.05
N ARG A 36 1.67 -12.86 16.06
CA ARG A 36 1.48 -11.42 15.88
C ARG A 36 2.59 -10.79 15.03
N ASN A 37 3.84 -11.17 15.27
CA ASN A 37 4.98 -10.70 14.47
C ASN A 37 4.84 -11.12 13.00
N ASN A 38 4.48 -12.38 12.75
CA ASN A 38 4.26 -12.87 11.38
C ASN A 38 3.11 -12.15 10.69
N LEU A 39 2.04 -11.81 11.42
CA LEU A 39 0.96 -10.99 10.89
C LEU A 39 1.47 -9.63 10.41
N VAL A 40 2.24 -8.90 11.24
CA VAL A 40 2.80 -7.60 10.86
C VAL A 40 3.71 -7.73 9.63
N VAL A 41 4.56 -8.75 9.57
CA VAL A 41 5.40 -9.02 8.38
C VAL A 41 4.55 -9.22 7.14
N SER A 42 3.52 -10.07 7.20
CA SER A 42 2.64 -10.32 6.05
C SER A 42 1.84 -9.08 5.61
N LEU A 43 1.48 -8.20 6.54
CA LEU A 43 0.80 -6.94 6.22
C LEU A 43 1.75 -5.95 5.52
N VAL A 44 3.00 -5.88 5.97
CA VAL A 44 4.02 -5.08 5.30
C VAL A 44 4.32 -5.61 3.90
N ASP A 45 4.37 -6.93 3.74
CA ASP A 45 4.58 -7.57 2.43
C ASP A 45 3.38 -7.29 1.49
N ALA A 46 2.15 -7.38 1.99
CA ALA A 46 0.96 -7.02 1.21
C ALA A 46 0.96 -5.55 0.77
N LEU A 47 1.45 -4.63 1.62
CA LEU A 47 1.63 -3.23 1.24
C LEU A 47 2.73 -3.09 0.16
N ALA A 48 3.83 -3.83 0.26
CA ALA A 48 4.89 -3.81 -0.76
C ALA A 48 4.38 -4.31 -2.13
N ASP A 49 3.54 -5.34 -2.13
CA ASP A 49 2.89 -5.86 -3.35
C ASP A 49 1.88 -4.85 -3.94
N THR A 50 1.24 -4.05 -3.09
CA THR A 50 0.26 -3.02 -3.49
C THR A 50 0.94 -1.76 -4.01
N TYR A 51 2.09 -1.39 -3.43
CA TYR A 51 2.79 -0.12 -3.68
C TYR A 51 4.24 -0.30 -4.16
N PRO A 52 4.49 -1.10 -5.22
CA PRO A 52 5.85 -1.40 -5.68
C PRO A 52 6.64 -0.16 -6.08
N VAL A 53 6.02 0.81 -6.77
CA VAL A 53 6.71 2.01 -7.24
C VAL A 53 7.00 2.96 -6.08
N VAL A 54 6.09 3.11 -5.12
CA VAL A 54 6.39 3.85 -3.88
C VAL A 54 7.57 3.21 -3.15
N GLN A 55 7.65 1.87 -3.08
CA GLN A 55 8.79 1.18 -2.48
C GLN A 55 10.09 1.44 -3.24
N GLU A 56 10.07 1.40 -4.56
CA GLU A 56 11.25 1.68 -5.40
C GLU A 56 11.74 3.13 -5.20
N MET A 57 10.82 4.10 -5.15
CA MET A 57 11.15 5.51 -4.97
C MET A 57 11.82 5.85 -3.63
N VAL A 58 11.43 5.17 -2.56
CA VAL A 58 11.97 5.43 -1.21
C VAL A 58 13.03 4.42 -0.77
N GLY A 59 13.15 3.31 -1.48
CA GLY A 59 13.96 2.16 -1.11
C GLY A 59 13.29 1.22 -0.11
N VAL A 60 13.66 -0.07 -0.19
CA VAL A 60 13.05 -1.16 0.58
C VAL A 60 13.08 -0.94 2.09
N GLU A 61 14.20 -0.47 2.63
CA GLU A 61 14.37 -0.29 4.08
C GLU A 61 13.45 0.79 4.63
N PHE A 62 13.40 1.95 3.96
CA PHE A 62 12.53 3.06 4.33
C PHE A 62 11.06 2.67 4.18
N PHE A 63 10.70 2.05 3.06
CA PHE A 63 9.35 1.58 2.81
C PHE A 63 8.87 0.63 3.91
N ARG A 64 9.67 -0.39 4.25
CA ARG A 64 9.32 -1.35 5.29
C ARG A 64 9.22 -0.71 6.67
N ALA A 65 10.04 0.29 6.98
CA ALA A 65 9.89 1.06 8.22
C ALA A 65 8.57 1.85 8.23
N MET A 66 8.31 2.62 7.18
CA MET A 66 7.08 3.41 7.00
C MET A 66 5.81 2.55 7.03
N ALA A 67 5.82 1.40 6.36
CA ALA A 67 4.70 0.45 6.35
C ALA A 67 4.42 -0.15 7.73
N ARG A 68 5.46 -0.44 8.54
CA ARG A 68 5.26 -0.91 9.94
C ARG A 68 4.59 0.15 10.80
N GLU A 69 4.96 1.41 10.63
CA GLU A 69 4.32 2.54 11.32
C GLU A 69 2.85 2.65 10.93
N PHE A 70 2.54 2.54 9.64
CA PHE A 70 1.17 2.48 9.14
C PHE A 70 0.38 1.32 9.74
N VAL A 71 0.93 0.10 9.71
CA VAL A 71 0.27 -1.10 10.26
C VAL A 71 -0.05 -0.93 11.75
N ARG A 72 0.84 -0.29 12.50
CA ARG A 72 0.62 -0.03 13.93
C ARG A 72 -0.49 0.99 14.18
N LEU A 73 -0.58 2.04 13.37
CA LEU A 73 -1.58 3.11 13.52
C LEU A 73 -2.93 2.77 12.89
N GLN A 74 -2.92 1.95 11.84
CA GLN A 74 -4.07 1.52 11.05
C GLN A 74 -4.00 0.00 10.83
N PRO A 75 -4.23 -0.81 11.89
CA PRO A 75 -4.34 -2.25 11.74
C PRO A 75 -5.53 -2.60 10.85
N PRO A 76 -5.50 -3.74 10.12
CA PRO A 76 -6.60 -4.15 9.27
C PRO A 76 -7.86 -4.39 10.11
N SER A 77 -9.00 -3.86 9.66
CA SER A 77 -10.31 -4.08 10.27
C SER A 77 -11.05 -5.31 9.71
N SER A 78 -10.48 -5.96 8.70
CA SER A 78 -11.04 -7.10 7.97
C SER A 78 -9.96 -8.15 7.71
N PRO A 79 -10.30 -9.46 7.70
CA PRO A 79 -9.38 -10.51 7.26
C PRO A 79 -9.10 -10.48 5.74
N VAL A 80 -9.87 -9.71 4.96
CA VAL A 80 -9.66 -9.55 3.52
C VAL A 80 -8.61 -8.44 3.29
N LEU A 81 -7.41 -8.84 2.90
CA LEU A 81 -6.28 -7.92 2.70
C LEU A 81 -6.27 -7.22 1.34
N ALA A 82 -7.13 -7.61 0.40
CA ALA A 82 -7.16 -7.03 -0.96
C ALA A 82 -7.39 -5.50 -1.00
N HIS A 83 -7.94 -4.93 0.07
CA HIS A 83 -8.15 -3.49 0.22
C HIS A 83 -7.33 -2.89 1.37
N TYR A 84 -6.49 -3.70 2.01
CA TYR A 84 -5.62 -3.22 3.07
C TYR A 84 -4.54 -2.34 2.48
N GLY A 85 -4.43 -1.12 2.99
CA GLY A 85 -3.58 -0.07 2.41
C GLY A 85 -4.35 1.12 1.87
N ALA A 86 -5.67 1.08 1.71
CA ALA A 86 -6.44 2.19 1.13
C ALA A 86 -6.18 3.58 1.77
N GLY A 87 -5.83 3.65 3.06
CA GLY A 87 -5.46 4.89 3.77
C GLY A 87 -3.97 5.24 3.76
N PHE A 88 -3.14 4.47 3.05
CA PHE A 88 -1.68 4.62 3.07
C PHE A 88 -1.24 5.92 2.42
N ALA A 89 -1.93 6.39 1.38
CA ALA A 89 -1.66 7.69 0.78
C ALA A 89 -1.85 8.85 1.77
N GLU A 90 -2.97 8.86 2.51
CA GLU A 90 -3.25 9.86 3.54
C GLU A 90 -2.25 9.77 4.69
N PHE A 91 -1.85 8.56 5.06
CA PHE A 91 -0.78 8.35 6.02
C PHE A 91 0.56 8.93 5.56
N ILE A 92 1.00 8.63 4.32
CA ILE A 92 2.24 9.18 3.75
C ILE A 92 2.20 10.71 3.74
N ALA A 93 1.07 11.31 3.36
CA ALA A 93 0.90 12.77 3.35
C ALA A 93 1.10 13.40 4.73
N ALA A 94 0.82 12.66 5.80
CA ALA A 94 0.99 13.09 7.19
C ALA A 94 2.30 12.58 7.83
N PHE A 95 3.14 11.85 7.10
CA PHE A 95 4.35 11.20 7.63
C PHE A 95 5.59 12.09 7.42
N PRO A 96 6.09 12.78 8.47
CA PRO A 96 7.15 13.78 8.30
C PRO A 96 8.44 13.27 7.63
N PRO A 97 8.89 12.02 7.86
CA PRO A 97 10.08 11.50 7.17
C PRO A 97 9.94 11.42 5.64
N ALA A 98 8.73 11.39 5.08
CA ALA A 98 8.50 11.35 3.63
C ALA A 98 8.27 12.76 3.02
N ALA A 99 8.32 13.83 3.82
CA ALA A 99 7.94 15.17 3.38
C ALA A 99 8.82 15.77 2.26
N SER A 100 10.02 15.23 2.04
CA SER A 100 10.89 15.61 0.92
C SER A 100 10.39 15.13 -0.45
N LEU A 101 9.42 14.21 -0.50
CA LEU A 101 8.84 13.62 -1.71
C LEU A 101 7.35 13.97 -1.78
N PRO A 102 6.98 15.22 -2.12
CA PRO A 102 5.59 15.70 -2.03
C PRO A 102 4.61 14.97 -2.96
N TYR A 103 5.12 14.32 -4.01
CA TYR A 103 4.35 13.52 -4.96
C TYR A 103 4.06 12.08 -4.50
N LEU A 104 4.74 11.60 -3.44
CA LEU A 104 4.63 10.22 -2.98
C LEU A 104 3.20 9.82 -2.54
N PRO A 105 2.42 10.68 -1.86
CA PRO A 105 1.01 10.38 -1.57
C PRO A 105 0.16 10.17 -2.83
N ASP A 106 0.33 11.00 -3.85
CA ASP A 106 -0.46 10.90 -5.08
C ASP A 106 -0.04 9.67 -5.90
N LEU A 107 1.24 9.29 -5.86
CA LEU A 107 1.72 8.04 -6.43
C LEU A 107 1.11 6.83 -5.72
N ALA A 108 1.04 6.84 -4.38
CA ALA A 108 0.37 5.80 -3.62
C ALA A 108 -1.15 5.73 -3.96
N ARG A 109 -1.81 6.88 -4.16
CA ARG A 109 -3.21 6.89 -4.64
C ARG A 109 -3.35 6.22 -5.99
N LEU A 110 -2.47 6.55 -6.93
CA LEU A 110 -2.46 5.94 -8.26
C LEU A 110 -2.33 4.41 -8.19
N GLU A 111 -1.39 3.90 -7.39
CA GLU A 111 -1.19 2.46 -7.21
C GLU A 111 -2.41 1.78 -6.60
N MET A 112 -3.03 2.39 -5.58
CA MET A 112 -4.27 1.88 -5.00
C MET A 112 -5.42 1.88 -6.01
N MET A 113 -5.55 2.93 -6.83
CA MET A 113 -6.55 2.97 -7.91
C MET A 113 -6.38 1.81 -8.89
N ARG A 114 -5.15 1.39 -9.18
CA ARG A 114 -4.89 0.23 -10.05
C ARG A 114 -5.43 -1.05 -9.44
N VAL A 115 -5.19 -1.27 -8.15
CA VAL A 115 -5.70 -2.45 -7.43
C VAL A 115 -7.23 -2.45 -7.39
N GLU A 116 -7.85 -1.31 -7.12
CA GLU A 116 -9.31 -1.17 -7.13
C GLU A 116 -9.92 -1.45 -8.50
N VAL A 117 -9.32 -0.88 -9.55
CA VAL A 117 -9.76 -1.09 -10.94
C VAL A 117 -9.56 -2.54 -11.38
N TYR A 118 -8.49 -3.19 -10.95
CA TYR A 118 -8.26 -4.63 -11.19
C TYR A 118 -9.35 -5.49 -10.56
N HIS A 119 -9.77 -5.18 -9.33
CA HIS A 119 -10.75 -5.95 -8.56
C HIS A 119 -12.21 -5.53 -8.76
N ALA A 120 -12.49 -4.51 -9.57
CA ALA A 120 -13.84 -4.07 -9.86
C ALA A 120 -14.69 -5.18 -10.52
N ALA A 121 -16.00 -5.18 -10.28
CA ALA A 121 -16.91 -6.13 -10.91
C ALA A 121 -16.89 -6.01 -12.46
N ASP A 122 -17.21 -7.09 -13.16
CA ASP A 122 -17.21 -7.16 -14.64
C ASP A 122 -18.50 -6.63 -15.28
N ASP A 123 -19.37 -5.99 -14.50
CA ASP A 123 -20.67 -5.50 -14.95
C ASP A 123 -20.62 -4.13 -15.64
N ALA A 124 -19.49 -3.40 -15.52
CA ALA A 124 -19.23 -2.14 -16.19
C ALA A 124 -17.72 -1.91 -16.44
N PRO A 125 -17.34 -1.01 -17.38
CA PRO A 125 -15.94 -0.60 -17.55
C PRO A 125 -15.38 0.00 -16.25
N ALA A 126 -14.33 -0.63 -15.70
CA ALA A 126 -13.65 -0.15 -14.52
C ALA A 126 -12.62 0.93 -14.89
N MET A 127 -12.90 2.18 -14.53
CA MET A 127 -11.96 3.29 -14.74
C MET A 127 -11.99 4.28 -13.56
N ARG A 128 -10.85 4.92 -13.30
CA ARG A 128 -10.69 5.99 -12.32
C ARG A 128 -9.79 7.10 -12.87
N VAL A 129 -10.02 8.33 -12.43
CA VAL A 129 -9.20 9.49 -12.78
C VAL A 129 -8.58 10.07 -11.51
N LEU A 130 -7.28 10.33 -11.56
CA LEU A 130 -6.52 11.03 -10.52
C LEU A 130 -6.06 12.39 -11.07
N HIS A 131 -6.46 13.47 -10.42
CA HIS A 131 -5.89 14.79 -10.62
C HIS A 131 -4.77 14.99 -9.61
N SER A 132 -3.54 15.15 -10.07
CA SER A 132 -2.38 15.39 -9.21
C SER A 132 -1.73 16.73 -9.54
N ARG A 133 -1.14 17.36 -8.53
CA ARG A 133 -0.26 18.52 -8.72
C ARG A 133 1.15 18.11 -9.16
N HIS A 134 1.37 16.81 -9.37
CA HIS A 134 2.65 16.20 -9.66
C HIS A 134 2.55 15.23 -10.84
N ALA A 135 3.70 14.89 -11.41
CA ALA A 135 3.77 14.12 -12.64
C ALA A 135 3.64 12.60 -12.39
N VAL A 136 2.60 12.20 -11.66
CA VAL A 136 2.46 10.84 -11.15
C VAL A 136 2.24 9.79 -12.24
N ALA A 137 1.61 10.14 -13.37
CA ALA A 137 1.47 9.22 -14.49
C ALA A 137 2.82 9.01 -15.19
N SER A 138 3.61 10.06 -15.33
CA SER A 138 4.96 10.00 -15.88
C SER A 138 5.93 9.25 -14.95
N LEU A 139 5.90 9.53 -13.64
CA LEU A 139 6.68 8.79 -12.64
C LEU A 139 6.33 7.30 -12.64
N TRP A 140 5.04 6.96 -12.67
CA TRP A 140 4.59 5.58 -12.80
C TRP A 140 5.13 4.92 -14.07
N SER A 141 5.01 5.59 -15.22
CA SER A 141 5.43 5.06 -16.52
C SER A 141 6.94 4.84 -16.59
N ALA A 142 7.73 5.71 -15.94
CA ALA A 142 9.17 5.57 -15.87
C ALA A 142 9.64 4.28 -15.17
N HIS A 143 8.81 3.71 -14.28
CA HIS A 143 9.10 2.44 -13.61
C HIS A 143 8.60 1.22 -14.39
N GLN A 144 8.01 1.41 -15.58
CA GLN A 144 7.53 0.30 -16.43
C GLN A 144 8.47 -0.01 -17.60
N VAL A 145 9.63 0.65 -17.66
CA VAL A 145 10.64 0.44 -18.71
C VAL A 145 11.91 -0.15 -18.10
N ASP A 146 12.75 -0.76 -18.95
CA ASP A 146 13.96 -1.46 -18.49
C ASP A 146 15.00 -0.50 -17.86
N ASP A 147 15.12 0.72 -18.37
CA ASP A 147 16.06 1.75 -17.87
C ASP A 147 15.30 2.84 -17.11
N VAL A 148 14.96 2.51 -15.86
CA VAL A 148 14.20 3.39 -14.96
C VAL A 148 14.94 4.69 -14.67
N ASP A 149 16.26 4.64 -14.46
CA ASP A 149 17.07 5.82 -14.15
C ASP A 149 17.07 6.82 -15.31
N ALA A 150 17.25 6.34 -16.55
CA ALA A 150 17.20 7.19 -17.73
C ALA A 150 15.80 7.79 -17.96
N ALA A 151 14.74 7.02 -17.68
CA ALA A 151 13.37 7.50 -17.81
C ALA A 151 13.02 8.56 -16.74
N LEU A 152 13.37 8.30 -15.47
CA LEU A 152 13.15 9.24 -14.37
C LEU A 152 13.90 10.55 -14.55
N ALA A 153 15.09 10.53 -15.14
CA ALA A 153 15.86 11.74 -15.45
C ALA A 153 15.14 12.72 -16.40
N GLN A 154 14.13 12.25 -17.14
CA GLN A 154 13.32 13.07 -18.05
C GLN A 154 12.02 13.58 -17.42
N VAL A 155 11.68 13.15 -16.20
CA VAL A 155 10.42 13.51 -15.53
C VAL A 155 10.67 14.70 -14.60
N ASP A 156 9.94 15.79 -14.83
CA ASP A 156 9.82 16.86 -13.83
C ASP A 156 8.63 16.55 -12.89
N PRO A 157 8.87 16.12 -11.64
CA PRO A 157 7.81 15.74 -10.72
C PRO A 157 6.94 16.92 -10.26
N ALA A 158 7.33 18.16 -10.52
CA ALA A 158 6.55 19.35 -10.15
C ALA A 158 5.45 19.69 -11.16
N VAL A 159 5.44 19.06 -12.34
CA VAL A 159 4.42 19.28 -13.37
C VAL A 159 3.13 18.58 -12.97
N ALA A 160 2.02 19.30 -12.95
CA ALA A 160 0.71 18.72 -12.67
C ALA A 160 0.25 17.80 -13.81
N GLU A 161 -0.40 16.70 -13.46
CA GLU A 161 -0.92 15.73 -14.43
C GLU A 161 -2.29 15.20 -14.02
N ILE A 162 -3.04 14.75 -15.03
CA ILE A 162 -4.24 13.95 -14.84
C ILE A 162 -3.93 12.54 -15.32
N ALA A 163 -4.06 11.56 -14.44
CA ALA A 163 -3.88 10.16 -14.74
C ALA A 163 -5.24 9.47 -14.89
N LEU A 164 -5.43 8.73 -15.98
CA LEU A 164 -6.54 7.81 -16.18
C LEU A 164 -6.03 6.39 -15.93
N VAL A 165 -6.69 5.69 -15.02
CA VAL A 165 -6.48 4.27 -14.71
C VAL A 165 -7.68 3.50 -15.21
N LEU A 166 -7.48 2.49 -16.05
CA LEU A 166 -8.58 1.70 -16.61
C LEU A 166 -8.21 0.23 -16.75
N ARG A 167 -9.19 -0.66 -16.59
CA ARG A 167 -9.03 -2.09 -16.84
C ARG A 167 -9.44 -2.43 -18.27
N ASN A 168 -8.57 -3.10 -19.00
CA ASN A 168 -8.84 -3.69 -20.31
C ASN A 168 -8.58 -5.20 -20.25
N GLY A 169 -9.64 -6.00 -20.04
CA GLY A 169 -9.48 -7.42 -19.75
C GLY A 169 -8.86 -7.65 -18.36
N LEU A 170 -7.73 -8.33 -18.30
CA LEU A 170 -6.96 -8.53 -17.05
C LEU A 170 -5.85 -7.48 -16.85
N ASP A 171 -5.64 -6.61 -17.84
CA ASP A 171 -4.60 -5.60 -17.80
C ASP A 171 -5.15 -4.29 -17.23
N VAL A 172 -4.38 -3.65 -16.35
CA VAL A 172 -4.67 -2.30 -15.85
C VAL A 172 -3.70 -1.32 -16.48
N LEU A 173 -4.24 -0.40 -17.26
CA LEU A 173 -3.49 0.64 -17.96
C LEU A 173 -3.51 1.94 -17.14
N VAL A 174 -2.39 2.64 -17.14
CA VAL A 174 -2.25 4.01 -16.61
C VAL A 174 -1.81 4.90 -17.74
N MET A 175 -2.53 5.99 -17.98
CA MET A 175 -2.22 6.93 -19.05
C MET A 175 -2.43 8.38 -18.59
N ARG A 176 -1.54 9.26 -19.03
CA ARG A 176 -1.72 10.71 -18.87
C ARG A 176 -2.80 11.21 -19.83
N ILE A 177 -3.73 12.03 -19.35
CA ILE A 177 -4.80 12.62 -20.18
C ILE A 177 -4.79 14.16 -20.08
N GLY A 178 -4.63 14.83 -21.23
CA GLY A 178 -4.66 16.30 -21.34
C GLY A 178 -3.38 17.04 -20.90
N GLU A 179 -3.35 18.34 -21.18
CA GLU A 179 -2.44 19.31 -20.55
C GLU A 179 -3.20 19.96 -19.39
N VAL A 180 -2.54 20.14 -18.23
CA VAL A 180 -3.15 20.89 -17.12
C VAL A 180 -3.17 22.38 -17.53
N PRO A 181 -4.35 23.03 -17.59
CA PRO A 181 -4.47 24.41 -18.05
C PRO A 181 -3.83 25.44 -17.10
#